data_AF-X1KRA5-F1
#
_entry.id   AF-X1KRA5-F1
#
_cell.length_a   1.000
_cell.length_b   1.000
_cell.length_c   1.000
_cell.angle_alpha   90.00
_cell.angle_beta   90.00
_cell.angle_gamma   90.00
#
_symmetry.space_group_name_H-M   'P 1'
#
loop_
_entity.id
_entity.type
_entity.pdbx_description
1 polymer ?
#
loop_
_entity_poly.entity_id
_entity_poly.type
_entity_poly.pdbx_seq_one_letter_code
_entity_poly.pdbx_strand_id
1 'polypeptide(L)' 'MQLSILLVTYLRLEKTLMCLDGIRKNTLGEFEVVLVDNGSPAEVQRKTKGLEKQFPWLTVYLLQKSDGL' A
#
# COMPACT_ATOMS: atom_id res chain seq x y z
N MET A 1 -10.96 -14.96 12.56
CA MET A 1 -9.58 -14.46 12.73
C MET A 1 -9.41 -13.32 11.74
N GLN A 2 -9.06 -12.13 12.22
CA GLN A 2 -8.88 -10.94 11.39
C GLN A 2 -7.39 -10.80 11.05
N LEU A 3 -7.05 -10.60 9.77
CA LEU A 3 -5.68 -10.49 9.28
C LEU A 3 -5.38 -9.04 8.85
N SER A 4 -4.31 -8.45 9.40
CA SER A 4 -3.81 -7.14 8.97
C SER A 4 -2.44 -7.30 8.31
N ILE A 5 -2.30 -6.82 7.08
CA ILE A 5 -1.05 -6.89 6.31
C ILE A 5 -0.43 -5.50 6.25
N LEU A 6 0.80 -5.36 6.76
CA LEU A 6 1.57 -4.13 6.64
C LEU A 6 2.50 -4.22 5.42
N LEU A 7 2.37 -3.26 4.49
CA LEU A 7 3.22 -3.16 3.31
C LEU A 7 3.97 -1.84 3.32
N VAL A 8 5.29 -1.86 3.11
CA VAL A 8 6.09 -0.64 2.98
C VAL A 8 6.54 -0.49 1.53
N THR A 9 6.42 0.72 0.97
CA THR A 9 6.82 1.02 -0.41
C THR A 9 7.63 2.31 -0.51
N TYR A 10 8.55 2.35 -1.47
CA TYR A 10 9.26 3.55 -1.89
C TYR A 10 9.49 3.51 -3.39
N LEU A 11 9.00 4.51 -4.14
CA LEU A 11 9.18 4.65 -5.60
C LEU A 11 8.73 3.46 -6.49
N ARG A 12 7.96 2.49 -5.96
CA ARG A 12 7.67 1.21 -6.64
C ARG A 12 6.19 0.98 -6.93
N LEU A 13 5.49 1.99 -7.46
CA LEU A 13 4.04 1.93 -7.67
C LEU A 13 3.56 0.70 -8.45
N GLU A 14 4.25 0.32 -9.54
CA GLU A 14 3.88 -0.86 -10.34
C GLU A 14 3.97 -2.16 -9.54
N LYS A 15 5.06 -2.34 -8.78
CA LYS A 15 5.23 -3.53 -7.94
C LYS A 15 4.23 -3.55 -6.78
N THR A 16 3.92 -2.39 -6.22
CA THR A 16 2.88 -2.24 -5.20
C THR A 16 1.52 -2.68 -5.73
N LEU A 17 1.15 -2.25 -6.95
CA LEU A 17 -0.08 -2.70 -7.60
C LEU A 17 -0.12 -4.22 -7.82
N MET A 18 0.96 -4.80 -8.35
CA MET A 18 1.05 -6.26 -8.52
C MET A 18 0.92 -7.01 -7.18
N CYS A 19 1.52 -6.47 -6.12
CA CYS A 19 1.43 -7.04 -4.78
C CYS A 19 -0.01 -6.99 -4.24
N LEU A 20 -0.67 -5.83 -4.33
CA LEU A 20 -2.07 -5.64 -3.93
C LEU A 20 -3.01 -6.57 -4.70
N ASP A 21 -2.80 -6.73 -6.01
CA ASP A 21 -3.53 -7.70 -6.82
C ASP A 21 -3.27 -9.15 -6.39
N GLY A 22 -2.03 -9.48 -6.04
CA GLY A 22 -1.67 -10.78 -5.49
C GLY A 22 -2.38 -11.08 -4.17
N ILE A 23 -2.38 -10.11 -3.24
CA ILE A 23 -3.09 -10.22 -1.96
C ILE A 23 -4.58 -10.45 -2.20
N ARG A 24 -5.21 -9.63 -3.05
CA ARG A 24 -6.63 -9.76 -3.41
C ARG A 24 -7.00 -11.14 -3.95
N LYS A 25 -6.14 -11.73 -4.79
CA LYS A 25 -6.43 -12.99 -5.47
C LYS A 25 -6.21 -14.23 -4.59
N ASN A 26 -5.32 -14.12 -3.59
CA ASN A 26 -4.83 -15.29 -2.86
C ASN A 26 -5.15 -15.27 -1.36
N THR A 27 -5.70 -14.17 -0.83
CA THR A 27 -6.06 -14.06 0.58
C THR A 27 -7.56 -14.31 0.74
N LEU A 28 -7.91 -15.40 1.43
CA LEU A 28 -9.30 -15.75 1.74
C LEU A 28 -9.69 -15.19 3.12
N GLY A 29 -10.94 -14.74 3.24
CA GLY A 29 -11.49 -14.20 4.48
C GLY A 29 -11.34 -12.69 4.61
N GLU A 30 -11.64 -12.17 5.80
CA GLU A 30 -11.57 -10.73 6.10
C GLU A 30 -10.13 -10.31 6.38
N PHE A 31 -9.66 -9.31 5.63
CA PHE A 31 -8.35 -8.72 5.81
C PHE A 31 -8.36 -7.22 5.52
N GLU A 32 -7.35 -6.54 6.04
CA GLU A 32 -7.01 -5.17 5.69
C GLU A 32 -5.55 -5.08 5.27
N VAL A 33 -5.23 -4.07 4.47
CA VAL A 33 -3.84 -3.72 4.13
C VAL A 33 -3.56 -2.29 4.55
N VAL A 34 -2.48 -2.11 5.30
CA VAL A 34 -1.93 -0.80 5.62
C VAL A 34 -0.67 -0.61 4.78
N LEU A 35 -0.74 0.28 3.80
CA LEU A 35 0.37 0.62 2.92
C LEU A 35 1.06 1.89 3.43
N VAL A 36 2.33 1.78 3.78
CA VAL A 36 3.17 2.90 4.21
C VAL A 36 4.10 3.29 3.07
N ASP A 37 3.89 4.48 2.51
CA ASP A 37 4.84 5.11 1.58
C ASP A 37 5.97 5.77 2.37
N ASN A 38 7.17 5.21 2.27
CA ASN A 38 8.36 5.61 3.03
C ASN A 38 9.05 6.85 2.41
N GLY A 39 8.30 7.94 2.23
CA GLY A 39 8.84 9.22 1.81
C GLY A 39 9.15 9.36 0.32
N SER A 40 8.36 8.71 -0.56
CA SER A 40 8.48 8.92 -2.01
C SER A 40 8.24 10.38 -2.41
N PRO A 41 8.72 10.83 -3.59
CA PRO A 41 8.39 12.15 -4.12
C PRO A 41 6.87 12.38 -4.20
N ALA A 42 6.46 13.65 -4.04
CA ALA A 42 5.04 14.03 -3.94
C ALA A 42 4.16 13.52 -5.09
N GLU A 43 4.67 13.47 -6.33
CA GLU A 43 3.92 12.91 -7.45
C GLU A 43 3.59 11.43 -7.25
N VAL A 44 4.55 10.65 -6.75
CA VAL A 44 4.36 9.23 -6.47
C VAL A 44 3.40 9.08 -5.30
N GLN A 45 3.55 9.85 -4.23
CA GLN A 45 2.64 9.79 -3.08
C GLN A 45 1.18 10.10 -3.45
N ARG A 46 0.94 11.06 -4.37
CA ARG A 46 -0.42 11.31 -4.89
C ARG A 46 -1.00 10.07 -5.58
N LYS A 47 -0.18 9.37 -6.37
CA LYS A 47 -0.59 8.12 -7.05
C LYS A 47 -0.81 7.00 -6.01
N THR A 48 0.10 6.83 -5.05
CA THR A 48 -0.01 5.85 -3.95
C THR A 48 -1.30 6.08 -3.16
N LYS A 49 -1.61 7.31 -2.76
CA LYS A 49 -2.84 7.64 -2.02
C LYS A 49 -4.10 7.40 -2.86
N GLY A 50 -4.02 7.60 -4.17
CA GLY A 50 -5.10 7.31 -5.10
C GLY A 50 -5.55 5.84 -5.12
N LEU A 51 -4.70 4.91 -4.67
CA LEU A 51 -5.01 3.47 -4.64
C LEU A 51 -6.15 3.12 -3.68
N GLU A 52 -6.42 3.91 -2.65
CA GLU A 52 -7.55 3.69 -1.73
C GLU A 52 -8.90 3.70 -2.48
N LYS A 53 -8.97 4.41 -3.61
CA LYS A 53 -10.18 4.42 -4.46
C LYS A 53 -10.40 3.10 -5.20
N GLN A 54 -9.34 2.34 -5.44
CA GLN A 54 -9.36 1.08 -6.18
C GLN A 54 -9.48 -0.14 -5.25
N PHE A 55 -8.96 -0.03 -4.03
CA PHE A 55 -8.91 -1.12 -3.06
C PHE A 55 -9.61 -0.70 -1.75
N PRO A 56 -10.89 -1.06 -1.55
CA PRO A 56 -11.66 -0.64 -0.37
C PRO A 56 -11.10 -1.12 0.97
N TRP A 57 -10.28 -2.16 0.97
CA TRP A 57 -9.61 -2.74 2.14
C TRP A 57 -8.20 -2.15 2.39
N LEU A 58 -7.80 -1.14 1.62
CA LEU A 58 -6.47 -0.51 1.69
C LEU A 58 -6.54 0.83 2.41
N THR A 59 -5.67 1.02 3.40
CA THR A 59 -5.37 2.32 4.01
C THR A 59 -3.94 2.72 3.69
N VAL A 60 -3.72 3.95 3.24
CA VAL A 60 -2.41 4.47 2.83
C VAL A 60 -1.94 5.57 3.79
N TYR A 61 -0.77 5.34 4.38
CA TYR A 61 -0.01 6.31 5.18
C TYR A 61 1.20 6.82 4.38
N LEU A 62 1.43 8.12 4.41
CA LEU A 62 2.52 8.78 3.69
C LEU A 62 3.50 9.38 4.71
N LEU A 63 4.76 8.95 4.66
CA LEU A 63 5.82 9.56 5.45
C LEU A 63 6.38 10.79 4.74
N GLN A 64 6.81 11.78 5.52
CA GLN A 64 7.39 13.03 5.00
C GLN A 64 8.84 12.86 4.52
N LYS A 65 9.56 11.89 5.11
CA LYS A 65 10.93 11.52 4.73
C LYS A 65 11.05 10.01 4.67
N SER A 66 12.07 9.53 3.97
CA SER A 66 12.44 8.12 4.03
C SER A 66 13.17 7.83 5.34
N ASP A 67 12.70 6.81 6.07
CA ASP A 67 13.27 6.39 7.36
C ASP A 67 14.27 5.21 7.21
N GLY A 68 14.75 4.92 6.00
CA GLY A 68 15.82 3.94 5.76
C GLY A 68 15.42 2.46 5.86
N LEU A 69 14.11 2.18 5.95
CA LEU A 69 13.49 0.85 5.83
C LEU A 69 13.47 0.34 4.39
#